data_AF-A0A919RJT7-F1
#
_entry.id   AF-A0A919RJT7-F1
#
_cell.length_a   1.000
_cell.length_b   1.000
_cell.length_c   1.000
_cell.angle_alpha   90.00
_cell.angle_beta   90.00
_cell.angle_gamma   90.00
#
_symmetry.space_group_name_H-M   'P 1'
#
loop_
_entity.id
_entity.type
_entity.pdbx_description
1 polymer ?
#
loop_
_entity_poly.entity_id
_entity_poly.type
_entity_poly.pdbx_seq_one_letter_code
_entity_poly.pdbx_strand_id
1 'polypeptide(L)'
;MSARLYTGILALSLAALAGCGGQGERNTAAPAGAPASEGAPAAGQDRQQLVQSHLVGCMKEKGFKYIAYARPLVKSEEERKMKSGDYETMKKHRSKYGYGAFAHEVYPDELSAESTSANPNDKIVASLSTTQRTAHRNAQEACSVEAAKSVLGMKVSNYDDVLESQATAIKSARDRSLDGDTALVQSAQKFGECMKGRGYEVASLKPTEIATRGENHFFGERAEALGHTLEAMKAGGPRKLAPEQARAALTREIKDALDDLECGKDFYAAYLPKNLDVTNQVRQANDLDTGFTW
;
A
#
# COMPACT_ATOMS: atom_id res chain seq x y z
N MET A 1 37.40 0.47 43.38
CA MET A 1 38.82 0.10 43.15
C MET A 1 38.86 -1.23 42.41
N SER A 2 39.84 -1.38 41.52
CA SER A 2 40.18 -2.55 40.69
C SER A 2 39.65 -2.53 39.26
N ALA A 3 40.45 -1.88 38.40
CA ALA A 3 40.45 -1.98 36.96
C ALA A 3 41.14 -3.28 36.50
N ARG A 4 40.70 -3.84 35.36
CA ARG A 4 41.50 -4.77 34.57
C ARG A 4 41.51 -4.32 33.11
N LEU A 5 42.71 -3.94 32.67
CA LEU A 5 43.10 -3.65 31.30
C LEU A 5 43.16 -4.96 30.49
N TYR A 6 42.64 -4.95 29.27
CA TYR A 6 43.00 -5.92 28.23
C TYR A 6 43.52 -5.17 27.01
N THR A 7 44.82 -5.31 26.81
CA THR A 7 45.60 -4.95 25.63
C THR A 7 45.57 -6.13 24.66
N GLY A 8 45.41 -5.89 23.35
CA GLY A 8 45.37 -6.98 22.37
C GLY A 8 45.29 -6.60 20.89
N ILE A 9 46.37 -5.98 20.39
CA ILE A 9 47.01 -6.16 19.07
C ILE A 9 46.18 -5.89 17.79
N LEU A 10 46.50 -4.76 17.14
CA LEU A 10 46.29 -4.48 15.70
C LEU A 10 47.23 -5.35 14.84
N ALA A 11 46.71 -5.96 13.78
CA ALA A 11 47.51 -6.44 12.66
C ALA A 11 47.11 -5.68 11.38
N LEU A 12 47.95 -4.72 10.98
CA LEU A 12 47.95 -4.09 9.65
C LEU A 12 48.56 -5.07 8.65
N SER A 13 47.89 -5.33 7.53
CA SER A 13 48.50 -5.95 6.36
C SER A 13 48.30 -5.05 5.15
N LEU A 14 49.31 -4.25 4.81
CA LEU A 14 49.49 -3.65 3.49
C LEU A 14 50.05 -4.72 2.55
N ALA A 15 49.42 -4.90 1.39
CA ALA A 15 50.08 -5.46 0.22
C ALA A 15 49.65 -4.66 -1.01
N ALA A 16 50.58 -3.85 -1.51
CA ALA A 16 50.54 -3.28 -2.84
C ALA A 16 51.55 -4.06 -3.69
N LEU A 17 51.15 -4.51 -4.87
CA LEU A 17 52.06 -4.86 -5.96
C LEU A 17 51.37 -4.56 -7.30
N ALA A 18 52.04 -3.72 -8.07
CA ALA A 18 51.71 -3.30 -9.42
C ALA A 18 51.91 -4.42 -10.45
N GLY A 19 51.24 -4.31 -11.60
CA GLY A 19 51.50 -5.13 -12.78
C GLY A 19 50.99 -4.46 -14.06
N CYS A 20 51.94 -4.08 -14.92
CA CYS A 20 51.78 -3.44 -16.23
C CYS A 20 50.98 -4.25 -17.25
N GLY A 21 50.50 -3.53 -18.26
CA GLY A 21 49.69 -4.04 -19.37
C GLY A 21 50.39 -4.95 -20.36
N GLY A 22 49.55 -5.55 -21.21
CA GLY A 22 49.93 -6.34 -22.38
C GLY A 22 48.71 -6.47 -23.28
N GLN A 23 48.74 -5.77 -24.42
CA GLN A 23 47.77 -5.84 -25.51
C GLN A 23 48.09 -7.10 -26.34
N GLY A 24 47.14 -8.02 -26.50
CA GLY A 24 47.31 -9.25 -27.28
C GLY A 24 45.96 -9.87 -27.64
N GLU A 25 45.79 -10.18 -28.92
CA GLU A 25 44.53 -10.48 -29.60
C GLU A 25 43.85 -11.82 -29.26
N ARG A 26 42.52 -11.82 -29.40
CA ARG A 26 41.60 -12.89 -29.87
C ARG A 26 42.05 -14.36 -29.76
N ASN A 27 41.37 -15.15 -28.91
CA ASN A 27 40.42 -16.19 -29.34
C ASN A 27 39.84 -17.00 -28.15
N THR A 28 38.51 -17.13 -28.17
CA THR A 28 37.66 -18.26 -27.69
C THR A 28 38.16 -19.17 -26.55
N ALA A 29 37.50 -19.08 -25.39
CA ALA A 29 36.81 -20.20 -24.72
C ALA A 29 36.21 -19.74 -23.38
N ALA A 30 34.93 -20.01 -23.16
CA ALA A 30 34.27 -19.84 -21.86
C ALA A 30 34.80 -20.85 -20.84
N PRO A 31 34.82 -20.49 -19.54
CA PRO A 31 34.58 -21.47 -18.49
C PRO A 31 33.32 -21.14 -17.69
N ALA A 32 32.63 -22.23 -17.37
CA ALA A 32 31.42 -22.31 -16.60
C ALA A 32 31.56 -21.80 -15.15
N GLY A 33 30.46 -21.23 -14.67
CA GLY A 33 29.93 -21.33 -13.31
C GLY A 33 30.91 -21.31 -12.14
N ALA A 34 31.07 -20.13 -11.54
CA ALA A 34 31.30 -20.01 -10.11
C ALA A 34 29.98 -19.54 -9.45
N PRO A 35 29.60 -20.09 -8.29
CA PRO A 35 28.32 -19.80 -7.65
C PRO A 35 28.28 -18.34 -7.17
N ALA A 36 27.17 -17.67 -7.45
CA ALA A 36 26.91 -16.34 -6.93
C ALA A 36 26.94 -16.37 -5.40
N SER A 37 27.91 -15.63 -4.85
CA SER A 37 27.96 -15.12 -3.49
C SER A 37 26.57 -14.78 -2.96
N GLU A 38 26.28 -15.18 -1.72
CA GLU A 38 25.12 -14.78 -0.92
C GLU A 38 24.84 -13.29 -1.14
N GLY A 39 23.77 -13.04 -1.89
CA GLY A 39 23.46 -11.74 -2.46
C GLY A 39 22.91 -10.81 -1.39
N ALA A 40 23.48 -9.60 -1.34
CA ALA A 40 22.85 -8.46 -0.69
C ALA A 40 21.36 -8.38 -1.08
N PRO A 41 20.47 -7.96 -0.16
CA PRO A 41 19.05 -7.92 -0.45
C PRO A 41 18.79 -7.07 -1.69
N ALA A 42 18.12 -7.67 -2.67
CA ALA A 42 17.73 -7.01 -3.89
C ALA A 42 16.89 -5.75 -3.59
N ALA A 43 17.05 -4.68 -4.38
CA ALA A 43 16.34 -3.42 -4.18
C ALA A 43 14.85 -3.58 -4.53
N GLY A 44 14.00 -2.61 -4.15
CA GLY A 44 12.55 -2.77 -4.12
C GLY A 44 11.87 -3.33 -5.38
N GLN A 45 12.27 -2.89 -6.58
CA GLN A 45 11.74 -3.44 -7.84
C GLN A 45 12.19 -4.88 -8.10
N ASP A 46 13.42 -5.23 -7.71
CA ASP A 46 13.94 -6.58 -7.83
C ASP A 46 13.18 -7.53 -6.91
N ARG A 47 12.82 -7.09 -5.69
CA ARG A 47 12.02 -7.90 -4.75
C ARG A 47 10.63 -8.20 -5.27
N GLN A 48 9.94 -7.20 -5.82
CA GLN A 48 8.60 -7.42 -6.38
C GLN A 48 8.65 -8.40 -7.55
N GLN A 49 9.68 -8.33 -8.40
CA GLN A 49 9.89 -9.31 -9.48
C GLN A 49 10.17 -10.72 -8.95
N LEU A 50 10.97 -10.85 -7.88
CA LEU A 50 11.24 -12.14 -7.23
C LEU A 50 9.97 -12.76 -6.63
N VAL A 51 9.15 -11.97 -5.94
CA VAL A 51 7.85 -12.40 -5.42
C VAL A 51 6.97 -12.91 -6.55
N GLN A 52 6.80 -12.13 -7.62
CA GLN A 52 5.94 -12.51 -8.74
C GLN A 52 6.46 -13.76 -9.46
N SER A 53 7.77 -13.90 -9.60
CA SER A 53 8.39 -15.10 -10.16
C SER A 53 8.12 -16.33 -9.30
N HIS A 54 8.21 -16.19 -7.97
CA HIS A 54 7.87 -17.25 -7.02
C HIS A 54 6.40 -17.64 -7.12
N LEU A 55 5.49 -16.67 -7.19
CA LEU A 55 4.05 -16.91 -7.35
C LEU A 55 3.74 -17.66 -8.65
N VAL A 56 4.33 -17.25 -9.77
CA VAL A 56 4.17 -17.96 -11.06
C VAL A 56 4.62 -19.42 -10.95
N GLY A 57 5.79 -19.67 -10.35
CA GLY A 57 6.31 -21.03 -10.15
C GLY A 57 5.40 -21.88 -9.28
N CYS A 58 5.06 -21.38 -8.08
CA CYS A 58 4.23 -22.09 -7.12
C CYS A 58 2.81 -22.37 -7.67
N MET A 59 2.18 -21.40 -8.33
CA MET A 59 0.85 -21.60 -8.92
C MET A 59 0.88 -22.65 -10.03
N LYS A 60 1.91 -22.65 -10.86
CA LYS A 60 2.11 -23.65 -11.91
C LYS A 60 2.25 -25.05 -11.32
N GLU A 61 3.02 -25.23 -10.24
CA GLU A 61 3.17 -26.51 -9.54
C GLU A 61 1.84 -27.00 -8.96
N LYS A 62 0.97 -26.09 -8.49
CA LYS A 62 -0.38 -26.41 -8.03
C LYS A 62 -1.40 -26.57 -9.17
N GLY A 63 -0.95 -26.57 -10.42
CA GLY A 63 -1.79 -26.82 -11.60
C GLY A 63 -2.60 -25.63 -12.09
N PHE A 64 -2.29 -24.42 -11.64
CA PHE A 64 -2.96 -23.18 -12.04
C PHE A 64 -2.05 -22.30 -12.91
N LYS A 65 -2.64 -21.69 -13.95
CA LYS A 65 -1.97 -20.63 -14.70
C LYS A 65 -1.97 -19.35 -13.86
N TYR A 66 -0.82 -18.71 -13.74
CA TYR A 66 -0.69 -17.39 -13.12
C TYR A 66 0.23 -16.51 -13.97
N ILE A 67 -0.13 -15.24 -14.12
CA ILE A 67 0.64 -14.23 -14.84
C ILE A 67 1.21 -13.28 -13.79
N ALA A 68 2.53 -13.15 -13.75
CA ALA A 68 3.23 -12.17 -12.91
C ALA A 68 2.63 -10.78 -13.14
N TYR A 69 2.16 -10.15 -12.07
CA TYR A 69 1.48 -8.87 -12.13
C TYR A 69 1.75 -8.05 -10.88
N ALA A 70 2.23 -6.83 -11.10
CA ALA A 70 2.36 -5.80 -10.09
C ALA A 70 1.34 -4.70 -10.42
N ARG A 71 0.45 -4.36 -9.48
CA ARG A 71 -0.51 -3.27 -9.67
C ARG A 71 0.26 -1.95 -9.75
N PRO A 72 -0.06 -1.09 -10.72
CA PRO A 72 0.44 0.28 -10.71
C PRO A 72 0.05 1.00 -9.41
N LEU A 73 1.00 1.69 -8.78
CA LEU A 73 0.78 2.44 -7.53
C LEU A 73 -0.08 3.70 -7.74
N VAL A 74 -0.12 4.21 -8.97
CA VAL A 74 -0.94 5.33 -9.45
C VAL A 74 -1.42 4.97 -10.86
N LYS A 75 -2.72 5.09 -11.11
CA LYS A 75 -3.38 4.60 -12.33
C LYS A 75 -3.69 5.69 -13.34
N SER A 76 -3.73 6.95 -12.91
CA SER A 76 -4.04 8.09 -13.78
C SER A 76 -3.31 9.35 -13.38
N GLU A 77 -3.25 10.31 -14.31
CA GLU A 77 -2.74 11.66 -14.06
C GLU A 77 -3.56 12.39 -12.98
N GLU A 78 -4.87 12.15 -12.93
CA GLU A 78 -5.77 12.73 -11.93
C GLU A 78 -5.49 12.14 -10.54
N GLU A 79 -5.31 10.81 -10.42
CA GLU A 79 -4.91 10.17 -9.17
C GLU A 79 -3.53 10.67 -8.71
N ARG A 80 -2.59 10.85 -9.64
CA ARG A 80 -1.27 11.40 -9.36
C ARG A 80 -1.37 12.80 -8.74
N LYS A 81 -2.18 13.67 -9.33
CA LYS A 81 -2.42 15.04 -8.84
C LYS A 81 -3.04 15.04 -7.46
N MET A 82 -4.08 14.22 -7.23
CA MET A 82 -4.69 14.09 -5.90
C MET A 82 -3.67 13.62 -4.85
N LYS A 83 -2.88 12.59 -5.16
CA LYS A 83 -1.83 12.08 -4.25
C LYS A 83 -0.66 13.05 -4.04
N SER A 84 -0.49 14.03 -4.92
CA SER A 84 0.48 15.11 -4.74
C SER A 84 -0.05 16.29 -3.91
N GLY A 85 -1.32 16.27 -3.51
CA GLY A 85 -1.97 17.37 -2.80
C GLY A 85 -2.36 18.55 -3.70
N ASP A 86 -2.59 18.30 -5.00
CA ASP A 86 -3.09 19.32 -5.92
C ASP A 86 -4.50 19.77 -5.51
N TYR A 87 -4.58 20.98 -4.96
CA TYR A 87 -5.81 21.50 -4.34
C TYR A 87 -6.97 21.57 -5.34
N GLU A 88 -6.76 22.03 -6.57
CA GLU A 88 -7.85 22.17 -7.55
C GLU A 88 -8.39 20.81 -7.98
N THR A 89 -7.52 19.82 -8.19
CA THR A 89 -7.93 18.45 -8.49
C THR A 89 -8.69 17.84 -7.30
N MET A 90 -8.16 17.96 -6.08
CA MET A 90 -8.84 17.47 -4.88
C MET A 90 -10.20 18.15 -4.67
N LYS A 91 -10.29 19.46 -4.90
CA LYS A 91 -11.53 20.24 -4.76
C LYS A 91 -12.57 19.77 -5.76
N LYS A 92 -12.18 19.63 -7.02
CA LYS A 92 -13.05 19.07 -8.07
C LYS A 92 -13.57 17.69 -7.66
N HIS A 93 -12.70 16.80 -7.21
CA HIS A 93 -13.09 15.45 -6.77
C HIS A 93 -14.05 15.50 -5.56
N ARG A 94 -13.66 16.17 -4.47
CA ARG A 94 -14.45 16.27 -3.23
C ARG A 94 -15.77 16.99 -3.42
N SER A 95 -15.87 17.92 -4.38
CA SER A 95 -17.12 18.62 -4.71
C SER A 95 -18.22 17.71 -5.29
N LYS A 96 -17.82 16.56 -5.86
CA LYS A 96 -18.75 15.59 -6.44
C LYS A 96 -18.88 14.32 -5.60
N TYR A 97 -17.77 13.82 -5.07
CA TYR A 97 -17.72 12.51 -4.42
C TYR A 97 -17.50 12.56 -2.91
N GLY A 98 -17.27 13.74 -2.32
CA GLY A 98 -16.92 13.83 -0.89
C GLY A 98 -15.60 13.09 -0.60
N TYR A 99 -15.60 12.23 0.42
CA TYR A 99 -14.53 11.27 0.70
C TYR A 99 -14.74 9.91 0.02
N GLY A 100 -15.88 9.71 -0.65
CA GLY A 100 -16.23 8.49 -1.38
C GLY A 100 -17.11 7.50 -0.61
N ALA A 101 -17.46 7.77 0.64
CA ALA A 101 -18.21 6.82 1.48
C ALA A 101 -19.57 6.49 0.87
N PHE A 102 -20.33 7.49 0.42
CA PHE A 102 -21.66 7.30 -0.18
C PHE A 102 -21.68 7.47 -1.71
N ALA A 103 -20.55 7.84 -2.30
CA ALA A 103 -20.47 8.16 -3.72
C ALA A 103 -20.72 6.94 -4.63
N HIS A 104 -20.30 5.74 -4.21
CA HIS A 104 -20.49 4.51 -4.99
C HIS A 104 -21.97 4.11 -5.16
N GLU A 105 -22.84 4.48 -4.23
CA GLU A 105 -24.29 4.27 -4.34
C GLU A 105 -24.97 5.32 -5.23
N VAL A 106 -24.42 6.54 -5.29
CA VAL A 106 -24.98 7.66 -6.06
C VAL A 106 -24.48 7.68 -7.51
N TYR A 107 -23.21 7.34 -7.72
CA TYR A 107 -22.53 7.34 -9.02
C TYR A 107 -21.88 5.97 -9.35
N PRO A 108 -22.64 4.86 -9.33
CA PRO A 108 -22.07 3.52 -9.49
C PRO A 108 -21.37 3.31 -10.84
N ASP A 109 -21.91 3.85 -11.92
CA ASP A 109 -21.38 3.64 -13.28
C ASP A 109 -20.05 4.41 -13.50
N GLU A 110 -19.93 5.59 -12.91
CA GLU A 110 -18.72 6.41 -13.04
C GLU A 110 -17.56 5.82 -12.24
N LEU A 111 -17.82 5.42 -10.99
CA LEU A 111 -16.79 4.93 -10.08
C LEU A 111 -16.44 3.44 -10.30
N SER A 112 -17.28 2.69 -11.01
CA SER A 112 -16.96 1.30 -11.41
C SER A 112 -16.08 1.23 -12.66
N ALA A 113 -16.09 2.27 -13.51
CA ALA A 113 -15.30 2.31 -14.74
C ALA A 113 -13.80 2.63 -14.53
N GLU A 114 -13.42 3.16 -13.36
CA GLU A 114 -12.03 3.56 -13.06
C GLU A 114 -11.06 2.38 -12.78
N SER A 115 -11.53 1.12 -12.80
CA SER A 115 -10.66 -0.05 -12.57
C SER A 115 -10.05 -0.63 -13.86
N THR A 116 -9.14 0.09 -14.54
CA THR A 116 -8.56 -0.43 -15.81
C THR A 116 -7.04 -0.57 -15.84
N SER A 117 -6.41 -0.88 -14.71
CA SER A 117 -5.31 -1.87 -14.74
C SER A 117 -5.92 -3.24 -14.47
N ALA A 118 -6.65 -3.80 -15.46
CA ALA A 118 -7.28 -5.11 -15.32
C ALA A 118 -6.19 -6.12 -14.95
N ASN A 119 -6.33 -6.77 -13.80
CA ASN A 119 -5.36 -7.78 -13.39
C ASN A 119 -5.43 -8.90 -14.45
N PRO A 120 -4.32 -9.26 -15.12
CA PRO A 120 -4.34 -10.25 -16.18
C PRO A 120 -4.82 -11.63 -15.71
N ASN A 121 -4.77 -11.89 -14.40
CA ASN A 121 -5.29 -13.10 -13.78
C ASN A 121 -6.81 -13.12 -13.64
N ASP A 122 -7.52 -11.98 -13.72
CA ASP A 122 -8.98 -11.93 -13.58
C ASP A 122 -9.67 -12.79 -14.65
N LYS A 123 -9.18 -12.73 -15.88
CA LYS A 123 -9.70 -13.56 -16.99
C LYS A 123 -9.45 -15.05 -16.76
N ILE A 124 -8.32 -15.40 -16.13
CA ILE A 124 -8.01 -16.80 -15.78
C ILE A 124 -9.03 -17.25 -14.75
N VAL A 125 -9.19 -16.52 -13.65
CA VAL A 125 -10.12 -16.88 -12.56
C VAL A 125 -11.58 -16.92 -13.04
N ALA A 126 -12.00 -15.96 -13.88
CA ALA A 126 -13.36 -15.92 -14.42
C ALA A 126 -13.70 -17.14 -15.29
N SER A 127 -12.71 -17.74 -15.96
CA SER A 127 -12.89 -18.94 -16.79
C SER A 127 -13.01 -20.24 -16.00
N LEU A 128 -12.70 -20.23 -14.70
CA LEU A 128 -12.74 -21.40 -13.83
C LEU A 128 -14.17 -21.66 -13.32
N SER A 129 -14.52 -22.94 -13.10
CA SER A 129 -15.72 -23.32 -12.35
C SER A 129 -15.66 -22.83 -10.89
N THR A 130 -16.80 -22.81 -10.18
CA THR A 130 -16.85 -22.37 -8.76
C THR A 130 -15.88 -23.16 -7.86
N THR A 131 -15.81 -24.48 -8.04
CA THR A 131 -14.88 -25.34 -7.29
C THR A 131 -13.43 -25.03 -7.65
N GLN A 132 -13.12 -24.84 -8.94
CA GLN A 132 -11.77 -24.47 -9.38
C GLN A 132 -11.36 -23.07 -8.92
N ARG A 133 -12.28 -22.11 -8.85
CA ARG A 133 -12.00 -20.77 -8.28
C ARG A 133 -11.62 -20.85 -6.81
N THR A 134 -12.31 -21.68 -6.04
CA THR A 134 -11.97 -21.91 -4.62
C THR A 134 -10.59 -22.55 -4.49
N ALA A 135 -10.31 -23.59 -5.28
CA ALA A 135 -8.99 -24.24 -5.28
C ALA A 135 -7.87 -23.29 -5.73
N HIS A 136 -8.11 -22.46 -6.75
CA HIS A 136 -7.17 -21.44 -7.23
C HIS A 136 -6.88 -20.40 -6.14
N ARG A 137 -7.91 -19.90 -5.44
CA ARG A 137 -7.74 -18.94 -4.33
C ARG A 137 -6.88 -19.55 -3.22
N ASN A 138 -7.23 -20.75 -2.75
CA ASN A 138 -6.47 -21.42 -1.69
C ASN A 138 -5.01 -21.68 -2.12
N ALA A 139 -4.79 -22.05 -3.38
CA ALA A 139 -3.46 -22.21 -3.95
C ALA A 139 -2.67 -20.89 -3.94
N GLN A 140 -3.30 -19.79 -4.36
CA GLN A 140 -2.68 -18.47 -4.39
C GLN A 140 -2.35 -17.94 -2.99
N GLU A 141 -3.26 -18.10 -2.03
CA GLU A 141 -3.02 -17.75 -0.62
C GLU A 141 -1.80 -18.52 -0.07
N ALA A 142 -1.76 -19.85 -0.28
CA ALA A 142 -0.62 -20.67 0.13
C ALA A 142 0.70 -20.23 -0.54
N CYS A 143 0.68 -20.00 -1.86
CA CYS A 143 1.85 -19.52 -2.60
C CYS A 143 2.31 -18.13 -2.13
N SER A 144 1.38 -17.28 -1.70
CA SER A 144 1.69 -15.95 -1.16
C SER A 144 2.38 -16.05 0.19
N VAL A 145 1.93 -16.95 1.06
CA VAL A 145 2.59 -17.24 2.35
C VAL A 145 3.99 -17.81 2.13
N GLU A 146 4.16 -18.71 1.16
CA GLU A 146 5.47 -19.25 0.79
C GLU A 146 6.42 -18.14 0.30
N ALA A 147 5.96 -17.27 -0.63
CA ALA A 147 6.74 -16.14 -1.12
C ALA A 147 7.08 -15.13 -0.02
N ALA A 148 6.14 -14.84 0.89
CA ALA A 148 6.36 -13.98 2.05
C ALA A 148 7.53 -14.48 2.91
N LYS A 149 7.59 -15.79 3.15
CA LYS A 149 8.66 -16.42 3.93
C LYS A 149 9.98 -16.44 3.17
N SER A 150 9.97 -16.95 1.94
CA SER A 150 11.18 -17.27 1.18
C SER A 150 11.84 -16.05 0.55
N VAL A 151 11.04 -15.10 0.05
CA VAL A 151 11.54 -13.90 -0.67
C VAL A 151 11.63 -12.71 0.27
N LEU A 152 10.63 -12.50 1.12
CA LEU A 152 10.54 -11.31 1.98
C LEU A 152 11.06 -11.55 3.41
N GLY A 153 11.33 -12.80 3.79
CA GLY A 153 11.79 -13.14 5.15
C GLY A 153 10.74 -12.90 6.23
N MET A 154 9.46 -12.84 5.87
CA MET A 154 8.37 -12.58 6.81
C MET A 154 8.10 -13.79 7.70
N LYS A 155 7.83 -13.52 8.99
CA LYS A 155 7.43 -14.53 9.97
C LYS A 155 5.90 -14.59 10.04
N VAL A 156 5.31 -15.32 9.09
CA VAL A 156 3.85 -15.44 8.91
C VAL A 156 3.44 -16.90 8.87
N SER A 157 2.23 -17.24 9.28
CA SER A 157 1.72 -18.62 9.28
C SER A 157 0.65 -18.84 8.22
N ASN A 158 -0.17 -17.83 7.97
CA ASN A 158 -1.29 -17.85 7.02
C ASN A 158 -1.33 -16.53 6.22
N TYR A 159 -2.30 -16.41 5.30
CA TYR A 159 -2.43 -15.24 4.44
C TYR A 159 -2.92 -13.99 5.19
N ASP A 160 -3.70 -14.14 6.25
CA ASP A 160 -4.14 -13.00 7.07
C ASP A 160 -2.94 -12.38 7.80
N ASP A 161 -2.02 -13.20 8.34
CA ASP A 161 -0.78 -12.73 8.96
C ASP A 161 0.08 -11.90 7.97
N VAL A 162 0.06 -12.29 6.69
CA VAL A 162 0.73 -11.56 5.61
C VAL A 162 0.12 -10.17 5.45
N LEU A 163 -1.21 -10.08 5.33
CA LEU A 163 -1.92 -8.82 5.18
C LEU A 163 -1.74 -7.93 6.40
N GLU A 164 -1.85 -8.49 7.61
CA GLU A 164 -1.67 -7.78 8.87
C GLU A 164 -0.24 -7.25 9.01
N SER A 165 0.77 -8.07 8.69
CA SER A 165 2.17 -7.65 8.74
C SER A 165 2.46 -6.51 7.76
N GLN A 166 1.89 -6.52 6.56
CA GLN A 166 2.03 -5.43 5.59
C GLN A 166 1.33 -4.16 6.06
N ALA A 167 0.09 -4.27 6.54
CA ALA A 167 -0.67 -3.14 7.08
C ALA A 167 0.06 -2.50 8.27
N THR A 168 0.57 -3.34 9.19
CA THR A 168 1.35 -2.90 10.35
C THR A 168 2.65 -2.22 9.94
N ALA A 169 3.35 -2.72 8.92
CA ALA A 169 4.57 -2.10 8.43
C ALA A 169 4.29 -0.71 7.83
N ILE A 170 3.23 -0.56 7.03
CA ILE A 170 2.82 0.74 6.46
C ILE A 170 2.44 1.70 7.57
N LYS A 171 1.58 1.27 8.50
CA LYS A 171 1.14 2.09 9.63
C LYS A 171 2.34 2.55 10.45
N SER A 172 3.20 1.63 10.88
CA SER A 172 4.38 1.96 11.68
C SER A 172 5.34 2.92 10.97
N ALA A 173 5.48 2.80 9.65
CA ALA A 173 6.30 3.72 8.88
C ALA A 173 5.68 5.13 8.80
N ARG A 174 4.36 5.23 8.63
CA ARG A 174 3.62 6.50 8.67
C ARG A 174 3.68 7.14 10.05
N ASP A 175 3.40 6.39 11.11
CA ASP A 175 3.45 6.88 12.50
C ASP A 175 4.84 7.49 12.80
N ARG A 176 5.93 6.81 12.40
CA ARG A 176 7.29 7.34 12.60
C ARG A 176 7.63 8.53 11.72
N SER A 177 7.25 8.50 10.45
CA SER A 177 7.75 9.46 9.45
C SER A 177 6.88 10.69 9.30
N LEU A 178 5.57 10.55 9.55
CA LEU A 178 4.59 11.62 9.36
C LEU A 178 4.19 12.24 10.69
N ASP A 179 3.87 11.42 11.70
CA ASP A 179 3.45 11.96 13.01
C ASP A 179 4.62 12.50 13.84
N GLY A 180 5.85 12.08 13.53
CA GLY A 180 7.07 12.63 14.10
C GLY A 180 7.59 13.89 13.40
N ASP A 181 7.05 14.25 12.23
CA ASP A 181 7.50 15.41 11.46
C ASP A 181 6.95 16.70 12.06
N THR A 182 7.84 17.51 12.65
CA THR A 182 7.47 18.73 13.36
C THR A 182 6.71 19.73 12.47
N ALA A 183 7.04 19.82 11.18
CA ALA A 183 6.36 20.73 10.26
C ALA A 183 4.94 20.23 9.96
N LEU A 184 4.76 18.91 9.79
CA LEU A 184 3.43 18.32 9.62
C LEU A 184 2.59 18.43 10.89
N VAL A 185 3.18 18.23 12.08
CA VAL A 185 2.45 18.39 13.34
C VAL A 185 1.95 19.83 13.52
N GLN A 186 2.77 20.83 13.20
CA GLN A 186 2.37 22.23 13.29
C GLN A 186 1.27 22.60 12.28
N SER A 187 1.35 22.09 11.04
CA SER A 187 0.29 22.34 10.05
C SER A 187 -1.01 21.58 10.39
N ALA A 188 -0.91 20.37 10.93
CA ALA A 188 -2.03 19.60 11.46
C ALA A 188 -2.76 20.32 12.62
N GLN A 189 -2.02 21.02 13.49
CA GLN A 189 -2.62 21.84 14.56
C GLN A 189 -3.49 22.96 13.97
N LYS A 190 -2.96 23.75 13.04
CA LYS A 190 -3.71 24.83 12.37
C LYS A 190 -4.94 24.31 11.63
N PHE A 191 -4.77 23.18 10.94
CA PHE A 191 -5.86 22.50 10.26
C PHE A 191 -6.97 22.10 11.26
N GLY A 192 -6.61 21.44 12.37
CA GLY A 192 -7.57 21.02 13.39
C GLY A 192 -8.26 22.19 14.09
N GLU A 193 -7.55 23.29 14.35
CA GLU A 193 -8.15 24.52 14.89
C GLU A 193 -9.17 25.12 13.94
N CYS A 194 -8.87 25.19 12.64
CA CYS A 194 -9.82 25.63 11.62
C CYS A 194 -11.07 24.75 11.57
N MET A 195 -10.90 23.43 11.64
CA MET A 195 -12.02 22.48 11.64
C MET A 195 -12.90 22.64 12.90
N LYS A 196 -12.29 22.75 14.08
CA LYS A 196 -13.02 23.06 15.32
C LYS A 196 -13.76 24.39 15.24
N GLY A 197 -13.13 25.42 14.66
CA GLY A 197 -13.74 26.73 14.43
C GLY A 197 -14.96 26.69 13.51
N ARG A 198 -15.03 25.70 12.60
CA ARG A 198 -16.20 25.42 11.76
C ARG A 198 -17.23 24.50 12.41
N GLY A 199 -16.99 24.05 13.65
CA GLY A 199 -17.91 23.21 14.42
C GLY A 199 -17.72 21.71 14.23
N TYR A 200 -16.64 21.26 13.60
CA TYR A 200 -16.34 19.84 13.45
C TYR A 200 -15.61 19.28 14.67
N GLU A 201 -15.93 18.03 15.03
CA GLU A 201 -15.19 17.30 16.05
C GLU A 201 -13.80 16.92 15.53
N VAL A 202 -12.77 17.14 16.34
CA VAL A 202 -11.39 16.74 16.03
C VAL A 202 -10.82 16.01 17.24
N ALA A 203 -10.85 14.68 17.17
CA ALA A 203 -10.39 13.79 18.24
C ALA A 203 -8.87 13.76 18.40
N SER A 204 -8.12 14.08 17.33
CA SER A 204 -6.67 14.06 17.33
C SER A 204 -6.06 15.04 16.33
N LEU A 205 -4.86 15.52 16.66
CA LEU A 205 -4.05 16.41 15.82
C LEU A 205 -2.80 15.71 15.26
N LYS A 206 -2.71 14.38 15.40
CA LYS A 206 -1.65 13.65 14.70
C LYS A 206 -1.89 13.78 13.18
N PRO A 207 -0.86 14.09 12.38
CA PRO A 207 -0.96 14.19 10.92
C PRO A 207 -1.74 13.04 10.27
N THR A 208 -1.44 11.79 10.61
CA THR A 208 -2.13 10.63 10.03
C THR A 208 -3.61 10.58 10.39
N GLU A 209 -3.95 10.83 11.67
CA GLU A 209 -5.32 10.73 12.18
C GLU A 209 -6.21 11.90 11.70
N ILE A 210 -5.67 13.12 11.64
CA ILE A 210 -6.43 14.29 11.15
C ILE A 210 -6.67 14.22 9.64
N ALA A 211 -5.71 13.70 8.87
CA ALA A 211 -5.84 13.53 7.42
C ALA A 211 -6.98 12.57 7.02
N THR A 212 -7.35 11.63 7.89
CA THR A 212 -8.40 10.63 7.63
C THR A 212 -9.65 10.87 8.48
N ARG A 213 -9.76 12.00 9.19
CA ARG A 213 -10.88 12.28 10.11
C ARG A 213 -12.24 12.15 9.40
N GLY A 214 -12.43 12.92 8.32
CA GLY A 214 -13.70 12.94 7.59
C GLY A 214 -14.02 11.59 6.94
N GLU A 215 -13.01 10.95 6.33
CA GLU A 215 -13.13 9.60 5.78
C GLU A 215 -13.63 8.62 6.85
N ASN A 216 -12.93 8.50 7.99
CA ASN A 216 -13.29 7.59 9.07
C ASN A 216 -14.70 7.86 9.63
N HIS A 217 -15.09 9.15 9.75
CA HIS A 217 -16.42 9.52 10.22
C HIS A 217 -17.53 9.03 9.28
N PHE A 218 -17.46 9.35 7.98
CA PHE A 218 -18.52 8.98 7.04
C PHE A 218 -18.51 7.49 6.67
N PHE A 219 -17.36 6.84 6.60
CA PHE A 219 -17.30 5.38 6.47
C PHE A 219 -17.87 4.68 7.72
N GLY A 220 -17.67 5.24 8.91
CA GLY A 220 -18.33 4.81 10.15
C GLY A 220 -19.85 4.94 10.08
N GLU A 221 -20.37 6.14 9.73
CA GLU A 221 -21.82 6.36 9.54
C GLU A 221 -22.42 5.36 8.54
N ARG A 222 -21.73 5.12 7.42
CA ARG A 222 -22.16 4.15 6.41
C ARG A 222 -22.20 2.73 6.98
N ALA A 223 -21.16 2.33 7.72
CA ALA A 223 -21.07 1.01 8.30
C ALA A 223 -22.20 0.75 9.31
N GLU A 224 -22.53 1.75 10.13
CA GLU A 224 -23.66 1.71 11.06
C GLU A 224 -25.00 1.62 10.34
N ALA A 225 -25.21 2.45 9.31
CA ALA A 225 -26.45 2.47 8.54
C ALA A 225 -26.74 1.16 7.79
N LEU A 226 -25.69 0.46 7.35
CA LEU A 226 -25.77 -0.86 6.72
C LEU A 226 -25.82 -2.01 7.74
N GLY A 227 -25.67 -1.70 9.04
CA GLY A 227 -25.69 -2.69 10.11
C GLY A 227 -24.58 -3.72 9.94
N HIS A 228 -23.33 -3.29 9.70
CA HIS A 228 -22.16 -4.18 9.51
C HIS A 228 -21.75 -4.96 10.77
N THR A 229 -22.70 -5.64 11.45
CA THR A 229 -22.37 -6.73 12.36
C THR A 229 -22.06 -7.99 11.54
N LEU A 230 -21.17 -8.83 12.06
CA LEU A 230 -20.83 -10.10 11.43
C LEU A 230 -22.09 -10.99 11.26
N GLU A 231 -23.04 -10.88 12.19
CA GLU A 231 -24.34 -11.55 12.12
C GLU A 231 -25.22 -11.02 10.99
N ALA A 232 -25.33 -9.70 10.81
CA ALA A 232 -26.14 -9.10 9.76
C ALA A 232 -25.59 -9.38 8.35
N MET A 233 -24.26 -9.41 8.20
CA MET A 233 -23.63 -9.81 6.94
C MET A 233 -23.89 -11.28 6.60
N LYS A 234 -23.87 -12.18 7.60
CA LYS A 234 -24.22 -13.60 7.44
C LYS A 234 -25.71 -13.81 7.15
N ALA A 235 -26.58 -12.93 7.66
CA ALA A 235 -28.02 -12.97 7.48
C ALA A 235 -28.51 -12.34 6.15
N GLY A 236 -27.61 -11.86 5.30
CA GLY A 236 -27.98 -11.23 4.03
C GLY A 236 -28.52 -9.81 4.17
N GLY A 237 -28.07 -9.06 5.19
CA GLY A 237 -28.41 -7.67 5.41
C GLY A 237 -28.13 -6.76 4.20
N PRO A 238 -28.71 -5.54 4.18
CA PRO A 238 -28.57 -4.63 3.05
C PRO A 238 -27.09 -4.34 2.80
N ARG A 239 -26.65 -4.60 1.57
CA ARG A 239 -25.26 -4.33 1.13
C ARG A 239 -25.08 -2.92 0.57
N LYS A 240 -26.18 -2.18 0.43
CA LYS A 240 -26.26 -0.84 -0.14
C LYS A 240 -27.37 -0.06 0.57
N LEU A 241 -27.16 1.24 0.71
CA LEU A 241 -28.19 2.14 1.21
C LEU A 241 -29.22 2.44 0.12
N ALA A 242 -30.42 2.87 0.53
CA ALA A 242 -31.39 3.38 -0.42
C ALA A 242 -30.81 4.63 -1.14
N PRO A 243 -31.06 4.81 -2.45
CA PRO A 243 -30.46 5.91 -3.20
C PRO A 243 -30.68 7.31 -2.60
N GLU A 244 -31.87 7.58 -2.04
CA GLU A 244 -32.15 8.86 -1.39
C GLU A 244 -31.37 9.08 -0.09
N GLN A 245 -31.20 8.02 0.70
CA GLN A 245 -30.39 8.08 1.92
C GLN A 245 -28.92 8.33 1.57
N ALA A 246 -28.40 7.63 0.56
CA ALA A 246 -27.04 7.83 0.06
C ALA A 246 -26.82 9.25 -0.48
N ARG A 247 -27.77 9.80 -1.26
CA ARG A 247 -27.70 11.19 -1.76
C ARG A 247 -27.68 12.22 -0.63
N ALA A 248 -28.55 12.06 0.37
CA ALA A 248 -28.61 12.95 1.52
C ALA A 248 -27.31 12.90 2.36
N ALA A 249 -26.77 11.69 2.57
CA ALA A 249 -25.50 11.49 3.26
C ALA A 249 -24.33 12.08 2.47
N LEU A 250 -24.26 11.82 1.16
CA LEU A 250 -23.24 12.38 0.26
C LEU A 250 -23.25 13.93 0.27
N THR A 251 -24.42 14.55 0.37
CA THR A 251 -24.50 16.03 0.47
C THR A 251 -23.81 16.55 1.73
N ARG A 252 -23.94 15.86 2.87
CA ARG A 252 -23.23 16.21 4.11
C ARG A 252 -21.74 15.93 3.98
N GLU A 253 -21.40 14.79 3.38
CA GLU A 253 -20.02 14.36 3.12
C GLU A 253 -19.27 15.37 2.24
N ILE A 254 -19.87 15.84 1.14
CA ILE A 254 -19.29 16.85 0.25
C ILE A 254 -19.02 18.15 1.02
N LYS A 255 -19.97 18.60 1.84
CA LYS A 255 -19.78 19.83 2.62
C LYS A 255 -18.59 19.71 3.57
N ASP A 256 -18.54 18.63 4.37
CA ASP A 256 -17.42 18.37 5.27
C ASP A 256 -16.10 18.24 4.49
N ALA A 257 -16.08 17.49 3.39
CA ALA A 257 -14.88 17.29 2.56
C ALA A 257 -14.32 18.58 1.98
N LEU A 258 -15.18 19.52 1.59
CA LEU A 258 -14.77 20.83 1.10
C LEU A 258 -14.28 21.76 2.23
N ASP A 259 -14.95 21.76 3.38
CA ASP A 259 -14.51 22.51 4.56
C ASP A 259 -13.15 21.99 5.08
N ASP A 260 -12.98 20.67 5.08
CA ASP A 260 -11.75 19.95 5.41
C ASP A 260 -10.61 20.28 4.45
N LEU A 261 -10.87 20.28 3.14
CA LEU A 261 -9.87 20.63 2.14
C LEU A 261 -9.44 22.10 2.27
N GLU A 262 -10.38 22.99 2.57
CA GLU A 262 -10.08 24.42 2.73
C GLU A 262 -9.24 24.67 4.00
N CYS A 263 -9.63 24.08 5.13
CA CYS A 263 -8.87 24.18 6.38
C CYS A 263 -7.51 23.47 6.31
N GLY A 264 -7.42 22.37 5.54
CA GLY A 264 -6.25 21.51 5.43
C GLY A 264 -5.37 21.79 4.22
N LYS A 265 -5.60 22.85 3.45
CA LYS A 265 -4.94 23.09 2.15
C LYS A 265 -3.41 22.95 2.20
N ASP A 266 -2.75 23.70 3.09
CA ASP A 266 -1.30 23.66 3.24
C ASP A 266 -0.82 22.34 3.85
N PHE A 267 -1.63 21.75 4.74
CA PHE A 267 -1.36 20.46 5.35
C PHE A 267 -1.34 19.36 4.29
N TYR A 268 -2.37 19.24 3.44
CA TYR A 268 -2.46 18.21 2.40
C TYR A 268 -1.36 18.34 1.34
N ALA A 269 -1.00 19.56 0.95
CA ALA A 269 0.10 19.81 0.03
C ALA A 269 1.45 19.27 0.56
N ALA A 270 1.67 19.33 1.88
CA ALA A 270 2.87 18.79 2.51
C ALA A 270 2.76 17.29 2.88
N TYR A 271 1.59 16.85 3.32
CA TYR A 271 1.34 15.53 3.87
C TYR A 271 1.23 14.46 2.77
N LEU A 272 0.44 14.71 1.71
CA LEU A 272 0.09 13.67 0.74
C LEU A 272 1.30 13.14 -0.06
N PRO A 273 2.23 13.98 -0.57
CA PRO A 273 3.45 13.49 -1.19
C PRO A 273 4.28 12.61 -0.25
N LYS A 274 4.48 13.05 1.00
CA LYS A 274 5.26 12.30 2.00
C LYS A 274 4.59 10.98 2.36
N ASN A 275 3.27 10.98 2.51
CA ASN A 275 2.49 9.78 2.77
C ASN A 275 2.59 8.77 1.62
N LEU A 276 2.54 9.25 0.37
CA LEU A 276 2.74 8.43 -0.81
C LEU A 276 4.14 7.80 -0.80
N ASP A 277 5.18 8.60 -0.57
CA ASP A 277 6.57 8.13 -0.57
C ASP A 277 6.81 7.07 0.51
N VAL A 278 6.38 7.33 1.75
CA VAL A 278 6.50 6.37 2.86
C VAL A 278 5.78 5.07 2.53
N THR A 279 4.56 5.16 1.99
CA THR A 279 3.78 3.97 1.61
C THR A 279 4.48 3.19 0.50
N ASN A 280 5.01 3.88 -0.52
CA ASN A 280 5.69 3.25 -1.64
C ASN A 280 6.99 2.58 -1.21
N GLN A 281 7.76 3.19 -0.31
CA GLN A 281 8.98 2.59 0.24
C GLN A 281 8.67 1.28 0.97
N VAL A 282 7.63 1.26 1.81
CA VAL A 282 7.23 0.03 2.51
C VAL A 282 6.73 -1.03 1.53
N ARG A 283 5.94 -0.63 0.53
CA ARG A 283 5.45 -1.58 -0.47
C ARG A 283 6.58 -2.17 -1.31
N GLN A 284 7.51 -1.35 -1.76
CA GLN A 284 8.70 -1.84 -2.46
C GLN A 284 9.53 -2.81 -1.61
N ALA A 285 9.53 -2.63 -0.27
CA ALA A 285 10.26 -3.53 0.62
C ALA A 285 9.52 -4.84 0.95
N ASN A 286 8.19 -4.81 1.03
CA ASN A 286 7.37 -5.83 1.71
C ASN A 286 6.08 -6.24 0.98
N ASP A 287 5.75 -5.64 -0.16
CA ASP A 287 4.47 -5.90 -0.84
C ASP A 287 4.50 -7.23 -1.60
N LEU A 288 3.40 -7.95 -1.49
CA LEU A 288 3.15 -9.19 -2.22
C LEU A 288 2.13 -8.97 -3.34
N ASP A 289 1.59 -7.74 -3.46
CA ASP A 289 0.53 -7.32 -4.37
C ASP A 289 0.16 -8.36 -5.41
N THR A 290 -0.72 -9.26 -4.97
CA THR A 290 -1.18 -10.38 -5.79
C THR A 290 -2.35 -9.96 -6.69
N GLY A 291 -2.69 -8.66 -6.65
CA GLY A 291 -3.80 -8.07 -7.39
C GLY A 291 -5.19 -8.46 -6.91
N PHE A 292 -5.35 -9.15 -5.78
CA PHE A 292 -6.67 -9.47 -5.22
C PHE A 292 -7.35 -8.25 -4.58
N THR A 293 -8.63 -8.07 -4.89
CA THR A 293 -9.58 -7.22 -4.16
C THR A 293 -10.74 -8.12 -3.75
N TRP A 294 -11.06 -8.11 -2.46
CA TRP A 294 -12.17 -8.85 -1.85
C TRP A 294 -13.52 -8.21 -2.17
#